data_AF-A0A5C6NBG9-F1
#
_entry.id   AF-A0A5C6NBG9-F1
#
_cell.length_a   1.000
_cell.length_b   1.000
_cell.length_c   1.000
_cell.angle_alpha   90.00
_cell.angle_beta   90.00
_cell.angle_gamma   90.00
#
_symmetry.space_group_name_H-M   'P 1'
#
loop_
_entity.id
_entity.type
_entity.pdbx_description
1 polymer ?
#
loop_
_entity_poly.entity_id
_entity_poly.type
_entity_poly.pdbx_seq_one_letter_code
_entity_poly.pdbx_strand_id
1 'polypeptide(L)'
;MIPWCQTTLPLDIQGNVHIKLENMQRTAGNYGKSFAYAVKLYGEKGKVVMPETAPVSRSVLIQSFGVEVERVPTSSLMDVVNRCVQEDNMTFLHSYDDLDLIAGHASLGLEVLEVMPEPDVVVVCCGGGGLLAGVAAAIKLSGCDKTRIYGVEPEGACTMYKSFIEEKPVGMDSKSVASGLAPPSAGALPFKLCQRYVESIILLSDEEIKSAVPILYKAGLVVEPSGCAAFAAIVGKKIPDLEGKKVVCILSGGNIGKDELANFPDE
;
A
#
# COMPACT_ATOMS: atom_id res chain seq x y z
N MET A 1 11.73 -3.78 -25.49
CA MET A 1 10.28 -3.83 -25.20
C MET A 1 9.91 -5.28 -25.02
N ILE A 2 9.72 -5.71 -23.77
CA ILE A 2 9.25 -7.07 -23.44
C ILE A 2 7.71 -7.03 -23.47
N PRO A 3 7.02 -7.96 -24.16
CA PRO A 3 5.58 -7.90 -24.32
C PRO A 3 4.86 -8.12 -22.98
N TRP A 4 3.93 -7.23 -22.68
CA TRP A 4 2.88 -7.37 -21.67
C TRP A 4 1.88 -8.44 -22.16
N CYS A 5 2.13 -9.72 -21.88
CA CYS A 5 1.07 -10.73 -21.94
C CYS A 5 1.42 -11.98 -21.11
N GLN A 6 0.40 -12.49 -20.41
CA GLN A 6 0.27 -13.80 -19.75
C GLN A 6 0.23 -13.79 -18.22
N THR A 7 -0.74 -13.07 -17.66
CA THR A 7 -1.63 -13.68 -16.65
C THR A 7 -2.54 -14.67 -17.40
N THR A 8 -2.16 -15.95 -17.45
CA THR A 8 -2.96 -17.00 -18.10
C THR A 8 -4.16 -17.36 -17.23
N LEU A 9 -5.37 -17.04 -17.69
CA LEU A 9 -6.55 -17.89 -17.49
C LEU A 9 -6.68 -18.77 -18.75
N PRO A 10 -6.46 -20.10 -18.68
CA PRO A 10 -6.70 -20.97 -19.81
C PRO A 10 -8.22 -21.21 -19.90
N LEU A 11 -8.88 -20.63 -20.90
CA LEU A 11 -10.25 -20.97 -21.24
C LEU A 11 -10.29 -21.48 -22.68
N ASP A 12 -10.28 -22.81 -22.81
CA ASP A 12 -10.45 -23.52 -24.07
C ASP A 12 -11.95 -23.61 -24.42
N ILE A 13 -12.57 -22.46 -24.68
CA ILE A 13 -14.01 -22.37 -24.99
C ILE A 13 -14.19 -21.66 -26.34
N GLN A 14 -14.62 -22.41 -27.35
CA GLN A 14 -15.16 -21.86 -28.59
C GLN A 14 -16.54 -21.25 -28.32
N GLY A 15 -16.54 -19.99 -27.88
CA GLY A 15 -17.75 -19.18 -27.68
C GLY A 15 -17.37 -17.73 -27.43
N ASN A 16 -18.24 -16.79 -27.78
CA ASN A 16 -18.04 -15.38 -27.45
C ASN A 16 -18.12 -15.22 -25.93
N VAL A 17 -16.97 -15.21 -25.26
CA VAL A 17 -16.85 -14.93 -23.83
C VAL A 17 -16.91 -13.41 -23.63
N HIS A 18 -18.07 -12.91 -23.22
CA HIS A 18 -18.20 -11.55 -22.71
C HIS A 18 -17.77 -11.55 -21.24
N ILE A 19 -16.50 -11.24 -20.95
CA ILE A 19 -16.03 -11.03 -19.58
C ILE A 19 -16.47 -9.62 -19.15
N LYS A 20 -17.41 -9.54 -18.20
CA LYS A 20 -17.83 -8.28 -17.57
C LYS A 20 -16.98 -8.11 -16.30
N LEU A 21 -15.94 -7.28 -16.35
CA LEU A 21 -15.05 -7.03 -15.20
C LEU A 21 -15.64 -5.89 -14.35
N GLU A 22 -16.46 -6.24 -13.35
CA GLU A 22 -16.92 -5.29 -12.35
C GLU A 22 -16.05 -5.41 -11.11
N ASN A 23 -15.25 -4.39 -10.79
CA ASN A 23 -14.27 -4.46 -9.70
C ASN A 23 -14.73 -3.71 -8.43
N MET A 24 -14.36 -4.19 -7.24
CA MET A 24 -14.82 -3.63 -5.96
C MET A 24 -13.70 -3.38 -4.93
N GLN A 25 -13.75 -2.27 -4.17
CA GLN A 25 -12.73 -1.90 -3.18
C GLN A 25 -13.28 -1.35 -1.83
N ARG A 26 -12.58 -1.60 -0.71
CA ARG A 26 -12.97 -1.24 0.69
C ARG A 26 -12.28 0.01 1.30
N THR A 27 -11.50 0.79 0.55
CA THR A 27 -10.87 2.01 1.08
C THR A 27 -11.01 3.20 0.15
N ALA A 28 -11.31 4.35 0.74
CA ALA A 28 -11.38 5.65 0.08
C ALA A 28 -10.04 6.42 0.12
N GLY A 29 -8.96 5.79 0.62
CA GLY A 29 -7.60 6.34 0.65
C GLY A 29 -6.89 6.24 -0.71
N ASN A 30 -5.56 6.23 -0.70
CA ASN A 30 -4.74 6.21 -1.92
C ASN A 30 -5.12 5.08 -2.88
N TYR A 31 -5.35 3.88 -2.36
CA TYR A 31 -5.76 2.74 -3.18
C TYR A 31 -7.12 2.95 -3.85
N GLY A 32 -8.11 3.55 -3.16
CA GLY A 32 -9.41 3.87 -3.75
C GLY A 32 -9.30 4.86 -4.92
N LYS A 33 -8.38 5.83 -4.83
CA LYS A 33 -8.07 6.75 -5.93
C LYS A 33 -7.41 6.02 -7.11
N SER A 34 -6.40 5.19 -6.85
CA SER A 34 -5.71 4.42 -7.88
C SER A 34 -6.65 3.45 -8.59
N PHE A 35 -7.52 2.79 -7.82
CA PHE A 35 -8.60 1.96 -8.33
C PHE A 35 -9.52 2.74 -9.26
N ALA A 36 -10.03 3.89 -8.81
CA ALA A 36 -10.95 4.69 -9.58
C ALA A 36 -10.33 5.22 -10.89
N TYR A 37 -9.06 5.63 -10.81
CA TYR A 37 -8.27 6.00 -11.98
C TYR A 37 -8.11 4.83 -12.97
N ALA A 38 -7.77 3.64 -12.48
CA ALA A 38 -7.61 2.45 -13.33
C ALA A 38 -8.92 2.06 -14.02
N VAL A 39 -10.04 2.02 -13.28
CA VAL A 39 -11.37 1.74 -13.84
C VAL A 39 -11.70 2.71 -14.98
N LYS A 40 -11.48 4.01 -14.77
CA LYS A 40 -11.67 5.03 -15.81
C LYS A 40 -10.75 4.80 -17.02
N LEU A 41 -9.48 4.52 -16.77
CA LEU A 41 -8.47 4.34 -17.82
C LEU A 41 -8.81 3.17 -18.74
N TYR A 42 -9.29 2.07 -18.17
CA TYR A 42 -9.65 0.86 -18.92
C TYR A 42 -11.11 0.86 -19.43
N GLY A 43 -11.90 1.88 -19.09
CA GLY A 43 -13.32 1.96 -19.50
C GLY A 43 -14.21 0.91 -18.85
N GLU A 44 -13.78 0.39 -17.70
CA GLU A 44 -14.49 -0.65 -16.96
C GLU A 44 -15.53 -0.06 -16.01
N LYS A 45 -16.35 -0.94 -15.41
CA LYS A 45 -17.23 -0.58 -14.31
C LYS A 45 -16.58 -0.92 -12.98
N GLY A 46 -16.76 -0.06 -11.99
CA GLY A 46 -16.21 -0.28 -10.66
C GLY A 46 -17.09 0.30 -9.58
N LYS A 47 -16.99 -0.29 -8.39
CA LYS A 47 -17.70 0.13 -7.19
C LYS A 47 -16.74 0.26 -6.01
N VAL A 48 -16.84 1.34 -5.24
CA VAL A 48 -16.12 1.47 -3.97
C VAL A 48 -17.13 1.46 -2.85
N VAL A 49 -16.92 0.56 -1.89
CA VAL A 49 -17.70 0.51 -0.66
C VAL A 49 -16.87 1.05 0.47
N MET A 50 -17.37 2.08 1.12
CA MET A 50 -16.62 2.82 2.14
C MET A 50 -17.50 3.14 3.34
N PRO A 51 -16.91 3.33 4.53
CA PRO A 51 -17.70 3.66 5.68
C PRO A 51 -18.32 5.06 5.54
N GLU A 52 -19.49 5.28 6.11
CA GLU A 52 -20.13 6.60 6.19
C GLU A 52 -19.25 7.64 6.92
N THR A 53 -18.35 7.18 7.79
CA THR A 53 -17.37 8.04 8.48
C THR A 53 -16.24 8.51 7.58
N ALA A 54 -16.06 7.94 6.38
CA ALA A 54 -15.05 8.40 5.44
C ALA A 54 -15.37 9.84 4.96
N PRO A 55 -14.36 10.72 4.84
CA PRO A 55 -14.56 12.08 4.33
C PRO A 55 -15.29 12.13 2.99
N VAL A 56 -16.29 13.00 2.88
CA VAL A 56 -17.12 13.18 1.67
C VAL A 56 -16.27 13.56 0.45
N SER A 57 -15.18 14.30 0.65
CA SER A 57 -14.24 14.65 -0.41
C SER A 57 -13.69 13.42 -1.14
N ARG A 58 -13.54 12.28 -0.43
CA ARG A 58 -13.03 11.02 -1.03
C ARG A 58 -14.08 10.34 -1.91
N SER A 59 -15.35 10.32 -1.49
CA SER A 59 -16.43 9.77 -2.33
C SER A 59 -16.61 10.60 -3.60
N VAL A 60 -16.62 11.93 -3.47
CA VAL A 60 -16.74 12.84 -4.62
C VAL A 60 -15.60 12.63 -5.62
N LEU A 61 -14.37 12.51 -5.12
CA LEU A 61 -13.21 12.26 -5.98
C LEU A 61 -13.35 10.92 -6.73
N ILE A 62 -13.70 9.83 -6.05
CA ILE A 62 -13.89 8.52 -6.67
C ILE A 62 -15.01 8.57 -7.72
N GLN A 63 -16.15 9.19 -7.38
CA GLN A 63 -17.27 9.36 -8.31
C GLN A 63 -16.89 10.20 -9.54
N SER A 64 -15.98 11.16 -9.42
CA SER A 64 -15.48 11.95 -10.56
C SER A 64 -14.74 11.12 -11.61
N PHE A 65 -14.31 9.90 -11.27
CA PHE A 65 -13.75 8.94 -12.22
C PHE A 65 -14.81 8.06 -12.91
N GLY A 66 -16.09 8.22 -12.59
CA GLY A 66 -17.18 7.38 -13.11
C GLY A 66 -17.39 6.09 -12.32
N VAL A 67 -16.80 5.98 -11.13
CA VAL A 67 -16.90 4.82 -10.25
C VAL A 67 -18.07 4.97 -9.28
N GLU A 68 -18.87 3.92 -9.13
CA GLU A 68 -19.98 3.89 -8.17
C GLU A 68 -19.42 3.93 -6.74
N VAL A 69 -20.08 4.67 -5.85
CA VAL A 69 -19.71 4.69 -4.43
C VAL A 69 -20.94 4.37 -3.58
N GLU A 70 -20.84 3.33 -2.77
CA GLU A 70 -21.83 2.99 -1.76
C GLU A 70 -21.23 3.23 -0.37
N ARG A 71 -21.85 4.11 0.41
CA ARG A 71 -21.44 4.45 1.78
C ARG A 71 -22.32 3.71 2.76
N VAL A 72 -21.72 2.95 3.66
CA VAL A 72 -22.45 2.11 4.64
C VAL A 72 -21.84 2.20 6.04
N PRO A 73 -22.55 1.78 7.09
CA PRO A 73 -21.95 1.63 8.42
C PRO A 73 -20.73 0.71 8.38
N THR A 74 -19.69 1.00 9.18
CA THR A 74 -18.45 0.19 9.22
C THR A 74 -18.74 -1.29 9.47
N SER A 75 -19.73 -1.61 10.30
CA SER A 75 -20.16 -2.97 10.61
C SER A 75 -20.71 -3.73 9.40
N SER A 76 -21.23 -3.02 8.40
CA SER A 76 -21.89 -3.61 7.21
C SER A 76 -20.98 -3.67 5.99
N LEU A 77 -19.74 -3.19 6.08
CA LEU A 77 -18.80 -3.15 4.95
C LEU A 77 -18.62 -4.53 4.30
N MET A 78 -18.36 -5.56 5.11
CA MET A 78 -18.10 -6.91 4.58
C MET A 78 -19.38 -7.56 4.05
N ASP A 79 -20.53 -7.28 4.64
CA ASP A 79 -21.81 -7.82 4.15
C ASP A 79 -22.12 -7.30 2.75
N VAL A 80 -21.90 -6.00 2.51
CA VAL A 80 -22.07 -5.39 1.19
C VAL A 80 -21.04 -5.91 0.19
N VAL A 81 -19.79 -6.10 0.61
CA VAL A 81 -18.75 -6.73 -0.23
C VAL A 81 -19.17 -8.13 -0.65
N ASN A 82 -19.60 -8.96 0.30
CA ASN A 82 -20.06 -10.31 0.02
C ASN A 82 -21.28 -10.31 -0.91
N ARG A 83 -22.24 -9.40 -0.69
CA ARG A 83 -23.41 -9.23 -1.57
C ARG A 83 -22.98 -8.89 -3.00
N CYS A 84 -22.11 -7.91 -3.20
CA CYS A 84 -21.66 -7.51 -4.54
C CYS A 84 -20.91 -8.64 -5.26
N VAL A 85 -20.12 -9.43 -4.52
CA VAL A 85 -19.41 -10.59 -5.09
C VAL A 85 -20.39 -11.70 -5.47
N GLN A 86 -21.36 -12.01 -4.62
CA GLN A 86 -22.26 -13.16 -4.79
C GLN A 86 -23.44 -12.88 -5.74
N GLU A 87 -24.03 -11.69 -5.64
CA GLU A 87 -25.27 -11.34 -6.35
C GLU A 87 -24.98 -10.53 -7.62
N ASP A 88 -24.01 -9.62 -7.56
CA ASP A 88 -23.68 -8.71 -8.66
C ASP A 88 -22.52 -9.23 -9.54
N ASN A 89 -21.95 -10.41 -9.21
CA ASN A 89 -20.83 -11.05 -9.91
C ASN A 89 -19.59 -10.13 -10.05
N MET A 90 -19.33 -9.31 -9.02
CA MET A 90 -18.17 -8.43 -8.96
C MET A 90 -16.93 -9.16 -8.46
N THR A 91 -15.76 -8.76 -8.96
CA THR A 91 -14.45 -9.18 -8.43
C THR A 91 -14.04 -8.23 -7.31
N PHE A 92 -13.90 -8.76 -6.10
CA PHE A 92 -13.34 -8.00 -4.99
C PHE A 92 -11.83 -7.90 -5.13
N LEU A 93 -11.32 -6.67 -5.21
CA LEU A 93 -9.90 -6.39 -5.20
C LEU A 93 -9.53 -6.01 -3.77
N HIS A 94 -8.56 -6.70 -3.16
CA HIS A 94 -8.10 -6.32 -1.83
C HIS A 94 -7.05 -5.22 -1.91
N SER A 95 -7.10 -4.20 -1.04
CA SER A 95 -6.12 -3.09 -1.03
C SER A 95 -4.68 -3.46 -0.66
N TYR A 96 -4.39 -4.72 -0.33
CA TYR A 96 -3.04 -5.13 0.07
C TYR A 96 -2.84 -6.66 0.09
N ASP A 97 -3.89 -7.44 0.33
CA ASP A 97 -3.83 -8.90 0.45
C ASP A 97 -4.31 -9.59 -0.84
N ASP A 98 -3.72 -9.19 -1.96
CA ASP A 98 -4.03 -9.69 -3.29
C ASP A 98 -2.72 -9.88 -4.07
N LEU A 99 -2.56 -11.03 -4.73
CA LEU A 99 -1.29 -11.39 -5.37
C LEU A 99 -0.98 -10.51 -6.59
N ASP A 100 -2.00 -10.15 -7.37
CA ASP A 100 -1.83 -9.29 -8.55
C ASP A 100 -1.48 -7.86 -8.11
N LEU A 101 -2.06 -7.39 -7.00
CA LEU A 101 -1.67 -6.11 -6.41
C LEU A 101 -0.21 -6.12 -5.91
N ILE A 102 0.20 -7.19 -5.22
CA ILE A 102 1.58 -7.34 -4.74
C ILE A 102 2.55 -7.40 -5.92
N ALA A 103 2.21 -8.13 -6.98
CA ALA A 103 2.99 -8.16 -8.22
C ALA A 103 3.06 -6.78 -8.89
N GLY A 104 1.96 -6.03 -8.89
CA GLY A 104 1.94 -4.64 -9.31
C GLY A 104 2.93 -3.77 -8.52
N HIS A 105 2.97 -3.92 -7.20
CA HIS A 105 3.95 -3.22 -6.35
C HIS A 105 5.40 -3.69 -6.56
N ALA A 106 5.62 -4.92 -7.05
CA ALA A 106 6.96 -5.41 -7.37
C ALA A 106 7.62 -4.63 -8.51
N SER A 107 6.84 -3.99 -9.39
CA SER A 107 7.39 -3.09 -10.43
C SER A 107 8.28 -2.00 -9.85
N LEU A 108 7.90 -1.39 -8.72
CA LEU A 108 8.73 -0.40 -8.03
C LEU A 108 10.08 -0.98 -7.58
N GLY A 109 10.10 -2.25 -7.14
CA GLY A 109 11.34 -2.93 -6.78
C GLY A 109 12.26 -3.14 -7.99
N LEU A 110 11.69 -3.40 -9.17
CA LEU A 110 12.45 -3.50 -10.42
C LEU A 110 13.01 -2.13 -10.85
N GLU A 111 12.20 -1.08 -10.79
CA GLU A 111 12.63 0.31 -11.08
C GLU A 111 13.77 0.75 -10.16
N VAL A 112 13.73 0.36 -8.87
CA VAL A 112 14.85 0.60 -7.94
C VAL A 112 16.13 -0.05 -8.45
N LEU A 113 16.07 -1.29 -8.95
CA LEU A 113 17.24 -2.01 -9.46
C LEU A 113 17.74 -1.46 -10.81
N GLU A 114 16.89 -0.85 -11.62
CA GLU A 114 17.32 -0.15 -12.84
C GLU A 114 18.22 1.05 -12.51
N VAL A 115 17.92 1.76 -11.42
CA VAL A 115 18.68 2.93 -10.97
C VAL A 115 19.86 2.53 -10.07
N MET A 116 19.65 1.57 -9.18
CA MET A 116 20.63 1.09 -8.20
C MET A 116 20.64 -0.44 -8.20
N PRO A 117 21.44 -1.10 -9.05
CA PRO A 117 21.41 -2.55 -9.25
C PRO A 117 21.74 -3.40 -8.02
N GLU A 118 22.47 -2.84 -7.05
CA GLU A 118 22.88 -3.54 -5.83
C GLU A 118 22.75 -2.62 -4.62
N PRO A 119 21.52 -2.35 -4.13
CA PRO A 119 21.33 -1.55 -2.94
C PRO A 119 21.77 -2.35 -1.71
N ASP A 120 22.44 -1.71 -0.74
CA ASP A 120 22.80 -2.36 0.52
C ASP A 120 21.57 -2.46 1.44
N VAL A 121 20.75 -1.40 1.44
CA VAL A 121 19.57 -1.27 2.31
C VAL A 121 18.41 -0.65 1.55
N VAL A 122 17.20 -1.20 1.69
CA VAL A 122 15.96 -0.62 1.18
C VAL A 122 14.95 -0.49 2.32
N VAL A 123 14.37 0.70 2.48
CA VAL A 123 13.41 0.99 3.55
C VAL A 123 12.06 1.36 2.91
N VAL A 124 11.00 0.65 3.32
CA VAL A 124 9.68 0.75 2.70
C VAL A 124 8.61 0.94 3.78
N CYS A 125 7.67 1.87 3.55
CA CYS A 125 6.51 2.03 4.43
C CYS A 125 5.64 0.75 4.43
N CYS A 126 5.18 0.32 5.60
CA CYS A 126 4.36 -0.87 5.77
C CYS A 126 3.01 -0.50 6.37
N GLY A 127 1.94 -0.77 5.63
CA GLY A 127 0.58 -0.86 6.17
C GLY A 127 0.19 -2.33 6.21
N GLY A 128 -0.71 -2.75 5.31
CA GLY A 128 -1.11 -4.17 5.22
C GLY A 128 -0.02 -5.09 4.65
N GLY A 129 1.12 -4.52 4.25
CA GLY A 129 2.31 -5.22 3.76
C GLY A 129 2.42 -5.34 2.24
N GLY A 130 1.38 -5.06 1.46
CA GLY A 130 1.39 -5.31 0.01
C GLY A 130 2.54 -4.65 -0.75
N LEU A 131 2.80 -3.36 -0.49
CA LEU A 131 3.93 -2.63 -1.08
C LEU A 131 5.28 -3.22 -0.66
N LEU A 132 5.49 -3.42 0.64
CA LEU A 132 6.71 -3.98 1.22
C LEU A 132 7.00 -5.37 0.64
N ALA A 133 5.99 -6.24 0.61
CA ALA A 133 6.08 -7.59 0.08
C ALA A 133 6.46 -7.60 -1.42
N GLY A 134 5.81 -6.76 -2.22
CA GLY A 134 6.08 -6.65 -3.65
C GLY A 134 7.50 -6.18 -3.94
N VAL A 135 7.89 -5.05 -3.34
CA VAL A 135 9.25 -4.49 -3.48
C VAL A 135 10.31 -5.49 -3.00
N ALA A 136 10.09 -6.13 -1.85
CA ALA A 136 11.04 -7.07 -1.29
C ALA A 136 11.20 -8.33 -2.16
N ALA A 137 10.09 -8.87 -2.66
CA ALA A 137 10.11 -10.01 -3.57
C ALA A 137 10.85 -9.68 -4.87
N ALA A 138 10.59 -8.52 -5.48
CA ALA A 138 11.25 -8.12 -6.72
C ALA A 138 12.77 -8.04 -6.55
N ILE A 139 13.23 -7.40 -5.46
CA ILE A 139 14.67 -7.22 -5.18
C ILE A 139 15.34 -8.57 -4.92
N LYS A 140 14.79 -9.40 -4.02
CA LYS A 140 15.39 -10.70 -3.68
C LYS A 140 15.39 -11.66 -4.87
N LEU A 141 14.28 -11.75 -5.61
CA LEU A 141 14.17 -12.64 -6.77
C LEU A 141 15.04 -12.20 -7.95
N SER A 142 15.50 -10.96 -7.97
CA SER A 142 16.47 -10.45 -8.96
C SER A 142 17.93 -10.75 -8.60
N GLY A 143 18.18 -11.50 -7.52
CA GLY A 143 19.52 -11.93 -7.11
C GLY A 143 20.21 -11.04 -6.07
N CYS A 144 19.52 -10.03 -5.54
CA CYS A 144 20.06 -9.13 -4.51
C CYS A 144 19.90 -9.72 -3.09
N ASP A 145 20.38 -10.95 -2.86
CA ASP A 145 20.18 -11.69 -1.61
C ASP A 145 20.76 -10.98 -0.38
N LYS A 146 21.83 -10.19 -0.57
CA LYS A 146 22.51 -9.45 0.51
C LYS A 146 21.85 -8.12 0.88
N THR A 147 20.92 -7.62 0.05
CA THR A 147 20.21 -6.37 0.36
C THR A 147 19.35 -6.55 1.59
N ARG A 148 19.53 -5.70 2.61
CA ARG A 148 18.66 -5.68 3.80
C ARG A 148 17.43 -4.85 3.50
N ILE A 149 16.25 -5.39 3.75
CA ILE A 149 14.98 -4.70 3.46
C ILE A 149 14.23 -4.51 4.77
N TYR A 150 13.85 -3.28 5.08
CA TYR A 150 13.15 -2.92 6.30
C TYR A 150 11.75 -2.39 5.99
N GLY A 151 10.75 -2.93 6.69
CA GLY A 151 9.41 -2.34 6.75
C GLY A 151 9.33 -1.30 7.86
N VAL A 152 8.51 -0.26 7.69
CA VAL A 152 8.26 0.73 8.75
C VAL A 152 6.77 0.85 9.04
N GLU A 153 6.37 0.60 10.29
CA GLU A 153 5.01 0.76 10.78
C GLU A 153 4.95 1.82 11.91
N PRO A 154 3.82 2.52 12.07
CA PRO A 154 3.59 3.30 13.28
C PRO A 154 3.32 2.38 14.48
N GLU A 155 3.76 2.76 15.68
CA GLU A 155 3.52 2.01 16.92
C GLU A 155 2.04 1.72 17.16
N GLY A 156 1.17 2.70 16.87
CA GLY A 156 -0.28 2.58 17.03
C GLY A 156 -0.98 1.72 15.98
N ALA A 157 -0.27 1.23 14.95
CA ALA A 157 -0.81 0.30 13.95
C ALA A 157 0.21 -0.76 13.49
N CYS A 158 0.96 -1.31 14.44
CA CYS A 158 2.07 -2.25 14.22
C CYS A 158 1.62 -3.71 13.91
N THR A 159 0.71 -3.88 12.95
CA THR A 159 0.12 -5.19 12.64
C THR A 159 1.13 -6.20 12.08
N MET A 160 2.01 -5.80 11.17
CA MET A 160 3.01 -6.67 10.56
C MET A 160 4.12 -7.01 11.56
N TYR A 161 4.57 -6.03 12.37
CA TYR A 161 5.53 -6.25 13.45
C TYR A 161 5.03 -7.31 14.43
N LYS A 162 3.79 -7.19 14.91
CA LYS A 162 3.17 -8.22 15.77
C LYS A 162 3.04 -9.55 15.04
N SER A 163 2.74 -9.52 13.74
CA SER A 163 2.64 -10.74 12.94
C SER A 163 3.98 -11.50 12.85
N PHE A 164 5.11 -10.78 12.80
CA PHE A 164 6.44 -11.38 12.85
C PHE A 164 6.71 -12.07 14.19
N ILE A 165 6.29 -11.46 15.31
CA ILE A 165 6.46 -12.03 16.65
C ILE A 165 5.56 -13.26 16.86
N GLU A 166 4.31 -13.18 16.40
CA GLU A 166 3.32 -14.25 16.57
C GLU A 166 3.39 -15.33 15.47
N GLU A 167 4.26 -15.16 14.47
CA GLU A 167 4.43 -16.04 13.31
C GLU A 167 3.14 -16.30 12.52
N LYS A 168 2.21 -15.35 12.55
CA LYS A 168 0.93 -15.39 11.83
C LYS A 168 0.38 -13.98 11.59
N PRO A 169 -0.50 -13.75 10.61
CA PRO A 169 -1.16 -12.46 10.45
C PRO A 169 -1.97 -12.06 11.69
N VAL A 170 -1.74 -10.86 12.20
CA VAL A 170 -2.39 -10.28 13.40
C VAL A 170 -3.22 -9.06 13.02
N GLY A 171 -4.35 -8.89 13.70
CA GLY A 171 -5.18 -7.68 13.66
C GLY A 171 -5.14 -6.90 14.97
N MET A 172 -5.45 -5.60 14.91
CA MET A 172 -5.60 -4.73 16.08
C MET A 172 -6.52 -3.52 15.79
N ASP A 173 -6.91 -2.80 16.83
CA ASP A 173 -7.54 -1.47 16.69
C ASP A 173 -6.45 -0.44 16.35
N SER A 174 -6.14 -0.34 15.05
CA SER A 174 -5.06 0.48 14.50
C SER A 174 -5.40 1.97 14.47
N LYS A 175 -4.54 2.81 15.05
CA LYS A 175 -4.67 4.28 15.06
C LYS A 175 -3.31 4.95 14.92
N SER A 176 -3.18 5.88 13.98
CA SER A 176 -1.97 6.69 13.77
C SER A 176 -2.28 7.89 12.87
N VAL A 177 -1.48 8.95 12.98
CA VAL A 177 -1.41 10.05 12.00
C VAL A 177 -1.09 9.53 10.58
N ALA A 178 -0.34 8.43 10.47
CA ALA A 178 -0.06 7.73 9.22
C ALA A 178 -1.23 6.80 8.84
N SER A 179 -2.39 7.39 8.52
CA SER A 179 -3.63 6.62 8.27
C SER A 179 -3.54 5.60 7.14
N GLY A 180 -2.66 5.78 6.15
CA GLY A 180 -2.39 4.82 5.08
C GLY A 180 -1.60 3.59 5.54
N LEU A 181 -0.95 3.67 6.70
CA LEU A 181 -0.23 2.59 7.37
C LEU A 181 -1.00 1.97 8.54
N ALA A 182 -2.30 2.30 8.67
CA ALA A 182 -3.14 1.83 9.77
C ALA A 182 -4.27 0.86 9.33
N PRO A 183 -3.96 -0.23 8.60
CA PRO A 183 -4.97 -1.25 8.33
C PRO A 183 -5.39 -1.94 9.64
N PRO A 184 -6.58 -2.55 9.70
CA PRO A 184 -7.01 -3.31 10.87
C PRO A 184 -6.24 -4.62 11.06
N SER A 185 -5.54 -5.11 10.04
CA SER A 185 -4.72 -6.32 10.09
C SER A 185 -3.64 -6.34 9.03
N ALA A 186 -2.59 -7.13 9.29
CA ALA A 186 -1.64 -7.54 8.26
C ALA A 186 -2.32 -8.46 7.24
N GLY A 187 -1.92 -8.37 5.97
CA GLY A 187 -2.37 -9.32 4.94
C GLY A 187 -1.67 -10.68 5.09
N ALA A 188 -2.37 -11.76 4.75
CA ALA A 188 -1.84 -13.11 4.82
C ALA A 188 -0.79 -13.41 3.74
N LEU A 189 -1.00 -12.96 2.50
CA LEU A 189 -0.04 -13.07 1.41
C LEU A 189 1.18 -12.16 1.65
N PRO A 190 1.01 -10.86 1.98
CA PRO A 190 2.13 -10.01 2.36
C PRO A 190 2.95 -10.58 3.51
N PHE A 191 2.32 -11.07 4.58
CA PHE A 191 3.04 -11.65 5.71
C PHE A 191 3.98 -12.77 5.29
N LYS A 192 3.52 -13.73 4.48
CA LYS A 192 4.35 -14.85 3.98
C LYS A 192 5.57 -14.37 3.19
N LEU A 193 5.38 -13.35 2.34
CA LEU A 193 6.48 -12.79 1.54
C LEU A 193 7.44 -11.98 2.40
N CYS A 194 6.91 -11.17 3.32
CA CYS A 194 7.71 -10.41 4.27
C CYS A 194 8.56 -11.33 5.14
N GLN A 195 8.00 -12.41 5.69
CA GLN A 195 8.74 -13.41 6.48
C GLN A 195 9.91 -14.01 5.70
N ARG A 196 9.80 -14.11 4.36
CA ARG A 196 10.84 -14.67 3.50
C ARG A 196 11.91 -13.65 3.09
N TYR A 197 11.54 -12.38 2.88
CA TYR A 197 12.37 -11.42 2.16
C TYR A 197 12.75 -10.16 2.94
N VAL A 198 12.07 -9.87 4.06
CA VAL A 198 12.25 -8.66 4.86
C VAL A 198 13.09 -8.99 6.09
N GLU A 199 14.07 -8.13 6.38
CA GLU A 199 14.99 -8.27 7.51
C GLU A 199 14.28 -8.05 8.84
N SER A 200 13.57 -6.93 8.98
CA SER A 200 12.74 -6.64 10.15
C SER A 200 11.74 -5.52 9.88
N ILE A 201 10.78 -5.37 10.79
CA ILE A 201 9.85 -4.26 10.83
C ILE A 201 10.29 -3.29 11.93
N ILE A 202 10.41 -2.02 11.59
CA ILE A 202 10.79 -0.92 12.47
C ILE A 202 9.54 -0.15 12.88
N LEU A 203 9.46 0.19 14.17
CA LEU A 203 8.38 0.98 14.71
C LEU A 203 8.79 2.44 14.89
N LEU A 204 7.85 3.33 14.58
CA LEU A 204 7.96 4.76 14.84
C LEU A 204 6.76 5.27 15.63
N SER A 205 7.02 6.18 16.54
CA SER A 205 5.97 7.00 17.14
C SER A 205 5.36 7.95 16.10
N ASP A 206 4.13 8.39 16.33
CA ASP A 206 3.50 9.39 15.47
C ASP A 206 4.33 10.67 15.40
N GLU A 207 4.92 11.13 16.51
CA GLU A 207 5.74 12.35 16.53
C GLU A 207 6.99 12.23 15.65
N GLU A 208 7.65 11.07 15.63
CA GLU A 208 8.77 10.82 14.72
C GLU A 208 8.34 10.90 13.25
N ILE A 209 7.17 10.32 12.91
CA ILE A 209 6.61 10.40 11.56
C ILE A 209 6.27 11.84 11.18
N LYS A 210 5.62 12.60 12.08
CA LYS A 210 5.23 14.00 11.85
C LYS A 210 6.45 14.88 11.59
N SER A 211 7.53 14.68 12.34
CA SER A 211 8.75 15.49 12.22
C SER A 211 9.42 15.39 10.84
N ALA A 212 9.17 14.31 10.09
CA ALA A 212 9.72 14.10 8.76
C ALA A 212 9.03 14.92 7.65
N VAL A 213 7.75 15.26 7.82
CA VAL A 213 6.95 16.00 6.84
C VAL A 213 7.57 17.38 6.52
N PRO A 214 7.84 18.26 7.51
CA PRO A 214 8.43 19.58 7.23
C PRO A 214 9.84 19.48 6.62
N ILE A 215 10.63 18.46 6.98
CA ILE A 215 11.96 18.23 6.41
C ILE A 215 11.87 17.98 4.91
N LEU A 216 10.97 17.09 4.49
CA LEU A 216 10.75 16.78 3.07
C LEU A 216 10.15 17.98 2.33
N TYR A 217 9.24 18.73 2.97
CA TYR A 217 8.68 19.94 2.40
C TYR A 217 9.75 21.02 2.12
N LYS A 218 10.67 21.25 3.07
CA LYS A 218 11.83 22.15 2.88
C LYS A 218 12.74 21.69 1.73
N ALA A 219 12.81 20.38 1.49
CA ALA A 219 13.52 19.80 0.35
C ALA A 219 12.75 19.87 -0.99
N GLY A 220 11.56 20.48 -1.01
CA GLY A 220 10.73 20.64 -2.19
C GLY A 220 9.84 19.44 -2.51
N LEU A 221 9.70 18.49 -1.57
CA LEU A 221 8.89 17.29 -1.74
C LEU A 221 7.61 17.38 -0.89
N VAL A 222 6.46 17.22 -1.53
CA VAL A 222 5.17 17.13 -0.83
C VAL A 222 4.86 15.67 -0.56
N VAL A 223 4.98 15.25 0.70
CA VAL A 223 4.83 13.86 1.14
C VAL A 223 3.88 13.81 2.33
N GLU A 224 2.96 12.85 2.34
CA GLU A 224 2.02 12.67 3.45
C GLU A 224 2.68 11.86 4.59
N PRO A 225 2.15 11.88 5.84
CA PRO A 225 2.73 11.14 6.96
C PRO A 225 2.97 9.65 6.68
N SER A 226 2.02 8.99 5.98
CA SER A 226 2.17 7.57 5.58
C SER A 226 3.27 7.38 4.54
N GLY A 227 3.47 8.38 3.68
CA GLY A 227 4.45 8.41 2.61
C GLY A 227 5.88 8.60 3.10
N CYS A 228 6.07 9.27 4.25
CA CYS A 228 7.40 9.62 4.76
C CYS A 228 7.91 8.72 5.89
N ALA A 229 7.15 7.70 6.33
CA ALA A 229 7.55 6.85 7.46
C ALA A 229 8.93 6.16 7.24
N ALA A 230 9.21 5.67 6.03
CA ALA A 230 10.52 5.11 5.69
C ALA A 230 11.66 6.13 5.86
N PHE A 231 11.42 7.38 5.44
CA PHE A 231 12.39 8.47 5.60
C PHE A 231 12.58 8.85 7.06
N ALA A 232 11.48 8.93 7.83
CA ALA A 232 11.52 9.19 9.27
C ALA A 232 12.37 8.15 10.03
N ALA A 233 12.28 6.87 9.66
CA ALA A 233 13.11 5.82 10.27
C ALA A 233 14.61 6.00 9.99
N ILE A 234 14.96 6.47 8.79
CA ILE A 234 16.36 6.74 8.41
C ILE A 234 16.89 7.96 9.18
N VAL A 235 16.18 9.08 9.14
CA VAL A 235 16.61 10.33 9.82
C VAL A 235 16.64 10.15 11.34
N GLY A 236 15.69 9.40 11.89
CA GLY A 236 15.64 9.02 13.30
C GLY A 236 16.67 7.94 13.70
N LYS A 237 17.56 7.53 12.78
CA LYS A 237 18.60 6.52 13.01
C LYS A 237 18.08 5.19 13.59
N LYS A 238 16.87 4.80 13.19
CA LYS A 238 16.24 3.53 13.61
C LYS A 238 16.70 2.34 12.79
N ILE A 239 17.26 2.60 11.61
CA ILE A 239 17.84 1.57 10.75
C ILE A 239 19.32 1.37 11.11
N PRO A 240 19.75 0.15 11.46
CA PRO A 240 21.13 -0.09 11.89
C PRO A 240 22.13 -0.12 10.72
N ASP A 241 23.36 0.27 11.00
CA ASP A 241 24.53 0.10 10.13
C ASP A 241 24.38 0.71 8.73
N LEU A 242 23.94 1.98 8.66
CA LEU A 242 23.77 2.70 7.39
C LEU A 242 25.04 3.41 6.88
N GLU A 243 26.06 3.57 7.72
CA GLU A 243 27.25 4.33 7.34
C GLU A 243 28.00 3.67 6.16
N GLY A 244 28.28 4.47 5.12
CA GLY A 244 28.94 3.99 3.89
C GLY A 244 28.08 3.06 3.02
N LYS A 245 26.78 2.90 3.31
CA LYS A 245 25.87 2.02 2.56
C LYS A 245 25.10 2.76 1.47
N LYS A 246 24.79 2.03 0.39
CA LYS A 246 23.83 2.44 -0.63
C LYS A 246 22.41 2.21 -0.12
N VAL A 247 21.76 3.27 0.36
CA VAL A 247 20.44 3.23 0.98
C VAL A 247 19.37 3.75 0.02
N VAL A 248 18.30 2.97 -0.16
CA VAL A 248 17.10 3.38 -0.90
C VAL A 248 15.97 3.64 0.10
N CYS A 249 15.38 4.82 0.02
CA CYS A 249 14.21 5.21 0.80
C CYS A 249 13.00 5.32 -0.12
N ILE A 250 11.94 4.55 0.14
CA ILE A 250 10.69 4.65 -0.63
C ILE A 250 9.78 5.69 0.00
N LEU A 251 9.47 6.75 -0.76
CA LEU A 251 8.42 7.71 -0.42
C LEU A 251 7.12 7.27 -1.08
N SER A 252 6.18 6.72 -0.30
CA SER A 252 5.06 5.94 -0.86
C SER A 252 3.82 6.75 -1.26
N GLY A 253 3.73 8.03 -0.87
CA GLY A 253 2.56 8.85 -1.17
C GLY A 253 2.68 10.32 -0.77
N GLY A 254 2.02 11.18 -1.54
CA GLY A 254 1.96 12.63 -1.32
C GLY A 254 0.54 13.18 -1.35
N ASN A 255 -0.47 12.38 -1.00
CA ASN A 255 -1.88 12.77 -1.06
C ASN A 255 -2.31 13.62 0.15
N ILE A 256 -1.53 14.65 0.45
CA ILE A 256 -1.77 15.60 1.55
C ILE A 256 -2.32 16.92 0.99
N GLY A 257 -3.42 17.40 1.57
CA GLY A 257 -4.02 18.69 1.20
C GLY A 257 -3.27 19.87 1.82
N LYS A 258 -3.44 21.08 1.28
CA LYS A 258 -2.82 22.30 1.83
C LYS A 258 -3.13 22.51 3.30
N ASP A 259 -4.40 22.35 3.69
CA ASP A 259 -4.85 22.57 5.07
C ASP A 259 -4.32 21.48 6.02
N GLU A 260 -4.18 20.25 5.53
CA GLU A 260 -3.60 19.15 6.30
C GLU A 260 -2.09 19.35 6.48
N LEU A 261 -1.39 19.79 5.42
CA LEU A 261 0.03 20.12 5.46
C LEU A 261 0.34 21.24 6.46
N ALA A 262 -0.57 22.21 6.60
CA ALA A 262 -0.43 23.30 7.58
C ALA A 262 -0.42 22.83 9.05
N ASN A 263 -0.86 21.60 9.33
CA ASN A 263 -0.79 21.00 10.67
C ASN A 263 0.61 20.44 11.00
N PHE A 264 1.56 20.50 10.07
CA PHE A 264 2.96 20.10 10.27
C PHE A 264 3.87 21.32 10.11
N PRO A 265 3.78 22.31 11.03
CA PRO A 265 4.58 23.52 10.92
C PRO A 265 6.07 23.19 11.06
N ASP A 266 6.89 24.02 10.41
CA ASP A 266 8.32 24.06 10.70
C ASP A 266 8.52 24.53 12.14
N GLU A 267 9.27 23.78 12.96
CA GLU A 267 9.84 24.30 14.21
C GLU A 267 10.80 25.47 13.94
#